data_AF-A0A499VBW4-F1
#
_entry.id   AF-A0A499VBW4-F1
#
_cell.length_a   1.000
_cell.length_b   1.000
_cell.length_c   1.000
_cell.angle_alpha   90.00
_cell.angle_beta   90.00
_cell.angle_gamma   90.00
#
_symmetry.space_group_name_H-M   'P 1'
#
loop_
_entity.id
_entity.type
_entity.pdbx_description
1 polymer ?
#
loop_
_entity_poly.entity_id
_entity_poly.type
_entity_poly.pdbx_seq_one_letter_code
_entity_poly.pdbx_strand_id
1 'polypeptide(L)'
;MAPRLLMVPGTVLAAGGMLVLTRITVHSPYASELLPALILIGLGMGLTFMPVFATATAGVAPQDSGVTSATVNTAQQVGGSIGTALLNTIATTTSTAYIAAHLRDPARKELVIREGIVHGYTVAIWCAAGVMLLAGLAAGLMVTTKPPRHTPSDTPVPESVG
;
A
#
# COMPACT_ATOMS: atom_id res chain seq x y z
N MET A 1 5.81 -13.88 -17.28
CA MET A 1 4.83 -14.08 -16.18
C MET A 1 3.82 -12.93 -16.24
N ALA A 2 2.52 -13.19 -16.11
CA ALA A 2 1.53 -12.10 -16.12
C ALA A 2 1.72 -11.23 -14.86
N PRO A 3 1.90 -9.90 -14.96
CA PRO A 3 2.18 -9.02 -13.81
C PRO A 3 1.16 -9.19 -12.66
N ARG A 4 -0.10 -9.49 -12.98
CA ARG A 4 -1.17 -9.79 -12.02
C ARG A 4 -0.84 -10.92 -11.03
N LEU A 5 -0.05 -11.93 -11.46
CA LEU A 5 0.29 -13.09 -10.63
C LEU A 5 1.28 -12.72 -9.52
N LEU A 6 1.93 -11.57 -9.59
CA LEU A 6 2.81 -11.04 -8.54
C LEU A 6 2.10 -10.00 -7.67
N MET A 7 1.23 -9.18 -8.27
CA MET A 7 0.50 -8.12 -7.56
C MET A 7 -0.56 -8.64 -6.58
N VAL A 8 -1.32 -9.67 -6.97
CA VAL A 8 -2.38 -10.24 -6.12
C VAL A 8 -1.80 -10.90 -4.86
N PRO A 9 -0.83 -11.83 -4.93
CA PRO A 9 -0.25 -12.39 -3.71
C PRO A 9 0.51 -11.34 -2.90
N GLY A 10 1.16 -10.34 -3.54
CA GLY A 10 1.84 -9.25 -2.83
C GLY A 10 0.87 -8.39 -1.98
N THR A 11 -0.28 -8.02 -2.54
CA THR A 11 -1.31 -7.24 -1.83
C THR A 11 -2.00 -8.05 -0.73
N VAL A 12 -2.26 -9.34 -0.96
CA VAL A 12 -2.78 -10.25 0.08
C VAL A 12 -1.78 -10.41 1.23
N LEU A 13 -0.49 -10.52 0.91
CA LEU A 13 0.57 -10.68 1.91
C LEU A 13 0.78 -9.40 2.72
N ALA A 14 0.70 -8.21 2.09
CA ALA A 14 0.71 -6.93 2.78
C ALA A 14 -0.54 -6.75 3.67
N ALA A 15 -1.72 -7.11 3.19
CA ALA A 15 -2.96 -7.09 3.99
C ALA A 15 -2.89 -8.06 5.18
N GLY A 16 -2.30 -9.25 4.98
CA GLY A 16 -2.02 -10.20 6.06
C GLY A 16 -1.09 -9.59 7.13
N GLY A 17 -0.04 -8.89 6.73
CA GLY A 17 0.84 -8.17 7.66
C GLY A 17 0.12 -7.07 8.44
N MET A 18 -0.78 -6.31 7.80
CA MET A 18 -1.63 -5.33 8.51
C MET A 18 -2.60 -5.98 9.51
N LEU A 19 -3.17 -7.15 9.17
CA LEU A 19 -4.03 -7.90 10.09
C LEU A 19 -3.24 -8.42 11.30
N VAL A 20 -1.99 -8.83 11.12
CA VAL A 20 -1.12 -9.18 12.25
C VAL A 20 -0.91 -7.96 13.15
N LEU A 21 -0.67 -6.78 12.57
CA LEU A 21 -0.56 -5.52 13.32
C LEU A 21 -1.83 -5.16 14.11
N THR A 22 -3.03 -5.48 13.62
CA THR A 22 -4.27 -5.24 14.39
C THR A 22 -4.39 -6.07 15.66
N ARG A 23 -3.62 -7.16 15.80
CA ARG A 23 -3.62 -8.00 17.01
C ARG A 23 -2.51 -7.66 18.00
N ILE A 24 -1.64 -6.70 17.67
CA ILE A 24 -0.53 -6.29 18.52
C ILE A 24 -1.08 -5.51 19.72
N THR A 25 -0.63 -5.90 20.91
CA THR A 25 -1.05 -5.30 22.19
C THR A 25 0.14 -4.57 22.82
N VAL A 26 -0.09 -3.77 23.88
CA VAL A 26 0.96 -2.96 24.56
C VAL A 26 2.11 -3.82 25.13
N HIS A 27 1.90 -5.12 25.32
CA HIS A 27 2.89 -6.07 25.82
C HIS A 27 3.58 -6.91 24.73
N SER A 28 3.24 -6.68 23.46
CA SER A 28 3.80 -7.45 22.34
C SER A 28 5.29 -7.16 22.16
N PRO A 29 6.16 -8.19 22.18
CA PRO A 29 7.59 -7.98 22.01
C PRO A 29 7.92 -7.54 20.58
N TYR A 30 8.76 -6.52 20.45
CA TYR A 30 9.13 -5.93 19.16
C TYR A 30 9.68 -6.97 18.17
N ALA A 31 10.61 -7.82 18.63
CA ALA A 31 11.32 -8.77 17.77
C ALA A 31 10.43 -9.93 17.27
N SER A 32 9.44 -10.35 18.06
CA SER A 32 8.61 -11.53 17.74
C SER A 32 7.29 -11.19 17.06
N GLU A 33 6.77 -9.98 17.25
CA GLU A 33 5.44 -9.62 16.75
C GLU A 33 5.46 -8.43 15.79
N LEU A 34 6.20 -7.35 16.10
CA LEU A 34 6.27 -6.19 15.21
C LEU A 34 7.19 -6.46 14.02
N LEU A 35 8.39 -7.00 14.27
CA LEU A 35 9.41 -7.20 13.22
C LEU A 35 8.92 -8.12 12.09
N PRO A 36 8.28 -9.28 12.35
CA PRO A 36 7.79 -10.14 11.28
C PRO A 36 6.65 -9.50 10.49
N ALA A 37 5.76 -8.75 11.16
CA ALA A 37 4.68 -8.03 10.51
C ALA A 37 5.22 -6.94 9.56
N LEU A 38 6.23 -6.18 9.99
CA LEU A 38 6.92 -5.19 9.16
C LEU A 38 7.62 -5.82 7.96
N ILE A 39 8.27 -6.98 8.16
CA ILE A 39 8.91 -7.74 7.07
C ILE A 39 7.87 -8.22 6.06
N LEU A 40 6.74 -8.77 6.51
CA LEU A 40 5.65 -9.19 5.64
C LEU A 40 5.06 -8.03 4.83
N ILE A 41 4.81 -6.89 5.48
CA ILE A 41 4.34 -5.68 4.79
C ILE A 41 5.37 -5.22 3.76
N GLY A 42 6.65 -5.15 4.13
CA GLY A 42 7.72 -4.73 3.23
C GLY A 42 7.87 -5.65 2.00
N LEU A 43 7.83 -6.97 2.22
CA LEU A 43 7.83 -7.96 1.14
C LEU A 43 6.61 -7.83 0.23
N GLY A 44 5.41 -7.71 0.81
CA GLY A 44 4.17 -7.53 0.06
C GLY A 44 4.17 -6.24 -0.77
N MET A 45 4.67 -5.14 -0.20
CA MET A 45 4.84 -3.87 -0.91
C MET A 45 5.87 -4.01 -2.04
N GLY A 46 7.02 -4.63 -1.80
CA GLY A 46 8.04 -4.86 -2.84
C GLY A 46 7.52 -5.66 -4.03
N LEU A 47 6.78 -6.75 -3.76
CA LEU A 47 6.13 -7.57 -4.79
C LEU A 47 5.03 -6.81 -5.56
N THR A 48 4.43 -5.78 -4.96
CA THR A 48 3.36 -5.00 -5.57
C THR A 48 3.92 -3.82 -6.39
N PHE A 49 4.83 -3.03 -5.83
CA PHE A 49 5.34 -1.82 -6.49
C PHE A 49 6.12 -2.13 -7.76
N MET A 50 6.96 -3.18 -7.76
CA MET A 50 7.79 -3.51 -8.91
C MET A 50 6.96 -3.76 -10.20
N PRO A 51 5.94 -4.63 -10.21
CA PRO A 51 5.07 -4.80 -11.37
C PRO A 51 4.18 -3.58 -11.65
N VAL A 52 3.74 -2.80 -10.65
CA VAL A 52 3.01 -1.54 -10.88
C VAL A 52 3.81 -0.61 -11.77
N PHE A 53 5.06 -0.30 -11.39
CA PHE A 53 5.90 0.60 -12.19
C PHE A 53 6.24 0.01 -13.56
N ALA A 54 6.57 -1.28 -13.63
CA ALA A 54 6.85 -1.95 -14.90
C ALA A 54 5.65 -1.90 -15.87
N THR A 55 4.42 -1.99 -15.37
CA THR A 55 3.21 -1.88 -16.20
C THR A 55 2.88 -0.44 -16.57
N ALA A 56 3.16 0.53 -15.70
CA ALA A 56 2.91 1.95 -15.97
C ALA A 56 3.84 2.51 -17.06
N THR A 57 5.05 1.96 -17.19
CA THR A 57 6.02 2.38 -18.21
C THR A 57 6.07 1.45 -19.42
N ALA A 58 5.30 0.36 -19.42
CA ALA A 58 5.26 -0.59 -20.53
C ALA A 58 4.64 0.05 -21.79
N GLY A 59 5.40 0.08 -22.88
CA GLY A 59 4.92 0.59 -24.18
C GLY A 59 5.02 2.11 -24.37
N VAL A 60 5.68 2.81 -23.43
CA VAL A 60 5.93 4.25 -23.54
C VAL A 60 7.06 4.52 -24.52
N ALA A 61 6.86 5.43 -25.48
CA ALA A 61 7.91 5.84 -26.41
C ALA A 61 9.02 6.60 -25.65
N PRO A 62 10.30 6.52 -26.07
CA PRO A 62 11.42 7.17 -25.35
C PRO A 62 11.20 8.67 -25.10
N GLN A 63 10.57 9.36 -26.06
CA GLN A 63 10.22 10.77 -26.00
C GLN A 63 9.13 11.11 -24.96
N ASP A 64 8.29 10.16 -24.58
CA ASP A 64 7.18 10.34 -23.64
C ASP A 64 7.49 9.82 -22.22
N SER A 65 8.69 9.24 -22.04
CA SER A 65 9.13 8.66 -20.75
C SER A 65 9.17 9.69 -19.62
N GLY A 66 9.61 10.92 -19.93
CA GLY A 66 9.64 12.01 -18.95
C GLY A 66 8.25 12.41 -18.47
N VAL A 67 7.29 12.55 -19.39
CA VAL A 67 5.90 12.90 -19.08
C VAL A 67 5.21 11.78 -18.30
N THR A 68 5.46 10.52 -18.69
CA THR A 68 4.90 9.36 -17.98
C THR A 68 5.43 9.26 -16.54
N SER A 69 6.74 9.41 -16.36
CA SER A 69 7.36 9.40 -15.03
C SER A 69 6.85 10.53 -14.14
N ALA A 70 6.75 11.76 -14.69
CA ALA A 70 6.19 12.90 -13.97
C ALA A 70 4.74 12.64 -13.54
N THR A 71 3.91 12.09 -14.43
CA THR A 71 2.51 11.75 -14.14
C THR A 71 2.40 10.72 -13.02
N VAL A 72 3.20 9.65 -13.06
CA VAL A 72 3.23 8.63 -12.02
C VAL A 72 3.67 9.22 -10.67
N ASN A 73 4.71 10.05 -10.66
CA ASN A 73 5.18 10.68 -9.43
C ASN A 73 4.14 11.63 -8.83
N THR A 74 3.51 12.48 -9.65
CA THR A 74 2.42 13.35 -9.20
C THR A 74 1.25 12.53 -8.66
N ALA A 75 0.84 11.46 -9.35
CA ALA A 75 -0.22 10.57 -8.87
C ALA A 75 0.14 9.93 -7.51
N GLN A 76 1.40 9.57 -7.29
CA GLN A 76 1.87 9.03 -6.01
C GLN A 76 1.86 10.07 -4.90
N GLN A 77 2.33 11.29 -5.15
CA GLN A 77 2.32 12.35 -4.13
C GLN A 77 0.89 12.75 -3.76
N VAL A 78 0.02 12.92 -4.78
CA VAL A 78 -1.40 13.22 -4.57
C VAL A 78 -2.10 12.07 -3.84
N GLY A 79 -1.89 10.82 -4.25
CA GLY A 79 -2.46 9.66 -3.58
C GLY A 79 -1.96 9.49 -2.14
N GLY A 80 -0.66 9.69 -1.90
CA GLY A 80 -0.05 9.57 -0.57
C GLY A 80 -0.56 10.63 0.40
N SER A 81 -0.66 11.88 -0.04
CA SER A 81 -1.20 12.99 0.76
C SER A 81 -2.68 12.80 1.07
N ILE A 82 -3.51 12.51 0.06
CA ILE A 82 -4.95 12.27 0.24
C ILE A 82 -5.19 11.06 1.14
N GLY A 83 -4.49 9.95 0.90
CA GLY A 83 -4.61 8.74 1.71
C GLY A 83 -4.25 8.98 3.18
N THR A 84 -3.14 9.69 3.43
CA THR A 84 -2.71 10.04 4.79
C THR A 84 -3.73 10.95 5.47
N ALA A 85 -4.22 11.98 4.79
CA ALA A 85 -5.22 12.90 5.33
C ALA A 85 -6.53 12.19 5.66
N LEU A 86 -7.00 11.30 4.78
CA LEU A 86 -8.20 10.49 4.99
C LEU A 86 -8.05 9.58 6.21
N LEU A 87 -6.96 8.82 6.30
CA LEU A 87 -6.73 7.89 7.42
C LEU A 87 -6.58 8.63 8.75
N ASN A 88 -5.89 9.77 8.77
CA ASN A 88 -5.79 10.61 9.96
C ASN A 88 -7.16 11.16 10.39
N THR A 89 -7.98 11.58 9.43
CA THR A 89 -9.35 12.06 9.69
C THR A 89 -10.20 10.95 10.29
N ILE A 90 -10.15 9.73 9.74
CA ILE A 90 -10.86 8.57 10.28
C ILE A 90 -10.39 8.26 11.70
N ALA A 91 -9.07 8.19 11.92
CA ALA A 91 -8.50 7.90 13.23
C ALA A 91 -8.94 8.93 14.28
N THR A 92 -8.82 10.21 13.94
CA THR A 92 -9.16 11.32 14.84
C THR A 92 -10.66 11.35 15.13
N THR A 93 -11.49 11.29 14.09
CA THR A 93 -12.95 11.38 14.23
C THR A 93 -13.51 10.22 15.04
N THR A 94 -13.02 9.00 14.79
CA THR A 94 -13.44 7.81 15.55
C THR A 94 -12.96 7.88 17.00
N SER A 95 -11.73 8.36 17.25
CA SER A 95 -11.21 8.57 18.60
C SER A 95 -12.07 9.57 19.37
N THR A 96 -12.37 10.73 18.76
CA THR A 96 -13.19 11.77 19.37
C THR A 96 -14.61 11.28 19.65
N ALA A 97 -15.23 10.55 18.71
CA ALA A 97 -16.55 9.97 18.90
C ALA A 97 -16.58 8.95 20.05
N TYR A 98 -15.56 8.10 20.15
CA TYR A 98 -15.43 7.13 21.25
C TYR A 98 -15.33 7.84 22.61
N ILE A 99 -14.45 8.84 22.72
CA ILE A 99 -14.25 9.60 23.96
C ILE A 99 -15.54 10.30 24.36
N ALA A 100 -16.23 10.96 23.42
CA ALA A 100 -17.48 11.65 23.69
C ALA A 100 -18.58 10.72 24.20
N ALA A 101 -18.62 9.47 23.73
CA ALA A 101 -19.63 8.49 24.15
C ALA A 101 -19.33 7.87 25.53
N HIS A 102 -18.06 7.70 25.90
CA HIS A 102 -17.63 6.93 27.08
C HIS A 102 -17.14 7.80 28.24
N LEU A 103 -16.86 9.08 28.03
CA LEU A 103 -16.42 10.00 29.07
C LEU A 103 -17.62 10.48 29.91
N ARG A 104 -18.09 9.63 30.82
CA ARG A 104 -19.17 9.94 31.77
C ARG A 104 -18.68 10.28 33.18
N ASP A 105 -17.50 9.77 33.53
CA ASP A 105 -16.88 9.95 34.85
C ASP A 105 -15.51 10.64 34.69
N PRO A 106 -15.29 11.83 35.29
CA PRO A 106 -14.02 12.52 35.27
C PRO A 106 -12.85 11.69 35.81
N ALA A 107 -13.08 10.77 36.75
CA ALA A 107 -12.05 9.92 37.33
C ALA A 107 -11.44 8.93 36.31
N ARG A 108 -12.18 8.62 35.24
CA ARG A 108 -11.74 7.69 34.18
C ARG A 108 -11.22 8.39 32.93
N LYS A 109 -11.08 9.73 32.96
CA LYS A 109 -10.74 10.54 31.78
C LYS A 109 -9.50 10.04 31.04
N GLU A 110 -8.42 9.78 31.76
CA GLU A 110 -7.16 9.33 31.18
C GLU A 110 -7.30 7.95 30.50
N LEU A 111 -8.01 7.01 31.13
CA LEU A 111 -8.23 5.67 30.57
C LEU A 111 -9.08 5.74 29.30
N VAL A 112 -10.18 6.50 29.32
CA VAL A 112 -11.10 6.64 28.18
C VAL A 112 -10.42 7.32 26.98
N ILE A 113 -9.55 8.31 27.23
CA ILE A 113 -8.77 8.95 26.16
C ILE A 113 -7.83 7.94 25.50
N ARG A 114 -7.11 7.14 26.29
CA ARG A 114 -6.20 6.10 25.76
C ARG A 114 -6.96 5.05 24.94
N GLU A 115 -8.07 4.54 25.47
CA GLU A 115 -8.92 3.57 24.78
C GLU A 115 -9.49 4.14 23.47
N GLY A 116 -9.95 5.40 23.50
CA GLY A 116 -10.47 6.07 22.30
C GLY A 116 -9.42 6.24 21.21
N ILE A 117 -8.19 6.63 21.57
CA ILE A 117 -7.07 6.75 20.61
C ILE A 117 -6.75 5.39 19.98
N VAL A 118 -6.63 4.34 20.80
CA VAL A 118 -6.37 2.98 20.30
C VAL A 118 -7.49 2.53 19.36
N HIS A 119 -8.74 2.74 19.75
CA HIS A 119 -9.90 2.39 18.92
C HIS A 119 -9.88 3.12 17.57
N GLY A 120 -9.56 4.42 17.56
CA GLY A 120 -9.43 5.19 16.33
C GLY A 120 -8.33 4.66 15.40
N TYR A 121 -7.16 4.32 15.95
CA TYR A 121 -6.09 3.68 15.17
C TYR A 121 -6.52 2.31 14.62
N THR A 122 -7.17 1.48 15.43
CA THR A 122 -7.66 0.17 14.97
C THR A 122 -8.65 0.31 13.81
N VAL A 123 -9.59 1.25 13.89
CA VAL A 123 -10.56 1.53 12.81
C VAL A 123 -9.86 2.04 11.56
N ALA A 124 -8.90 2.97 11.71
CA ALA A 124 -8.12 3.47 10.58
C ALA A 124 -7.31 2.36 9.89
N ILE A 125 -6.73 1.42 10.66
CA ILE A 125 -6.00 0.27 10.11
C ILE A 125 -6.96 -0.66 9.34
N TRP A 126 -8.18 -0.90 9.84
CA TRP A 126 -9.19 -1.67 9.11
C TRP A 126 -9.58 -1.01 7.79
N CYS A 127 -9.79 0.31 7.78
CA CYS A 127 -10.02 1.06 6.56
C CYS A 127 -8.84 0.95 5.59
N ALA A 128 -7.61 1.10 6.09
CA ALA A 128 -6.39 0.97 5.29
C ALA A 128 -6.26 -0.43 4.66
N ALA A 129 -6.52 -1.48 5.43
CA ALA A 129 -6.54 -2.86 4.92
C ALA A 129 -7.61 -3.06 3.83
N GLY A 130 -8.80 -2.50 4.03
CA GLY A 130 -9.86 -2.50 3.01
C GLY A 130 -9.46 -1.78 1.72
N VAL A 131 -8.86 -0.59 1.82
CA VAL A 131 -8.34 0.16 0.67
C VAL A 131 -7.25 -0.62 -0.05
N MET A 132 -6.35 -1.28 0.69
CA MET A 132 -5.28 -2.10 0.12
C MET A 132 -5.82 -3.30 -0.66
N LEU A 133 -6.84 -3.98 -0.11
CA LEU A 133 -7.51 -5.10 -0.79
C LEU A 133 -8.28 -4.65 -2.04
N LEU A 134 -8.98 -3.51 -1.96
CA LEU A 134 -9.65 -2.91 -3.12
C LEU A 134 -8.66 -2.52 -4.20
N ALA A 135 -7.49 -1.97 -3.84
CA ALA A 135 -6.42 -1.66 -4.77
C ALA A 135 -5.86 -2.94 -5.42
N GLY A 136 -5.66 -4.01 -4.64
CA GLY A 136 -5.26 -5.32 -5.16
C GLY A 136 -6.29 -5.93 -6.11
N LEU A 137 -7.58 -5.80 -5.81
CA LEU A 137 -8.67 -6.25 -6.68
C LEU A 137 -8.73 -5.45 -7.99
N ALA A 138 -8.65 -4.12 -7.90
CA ALA A 138 -8.61 -3.24 -9.05
C ALA A 138 -7.39 -3.55 -9.94
N ALA A 139 -6.22 -3.75 -9.34
CA ALA A 139 -5.03 -4.20 -10.05
C ALA A 139 -5.24 -5.57 -10.72
N GLY A 140 -5.83 -6.56 -10.03
CA GLY A 140 -6.11 -7.88 -10.58
C GLY A 140 -7.05 -7.86 -11.79
N LEU A 141 -8.06 -6.98 -11.76
CA LEU A 141 -9.04 -6.80 -12.83
C LEU A 141 -8.47 -5.98 -14.01
N MET A 142 -7.83 -4.84 -13.72
CA MET A 142 -7.38 -3.88 -14.74
C MET A 142 -6.02 -4.26 -15.37
N VAL A 143 -5.11 -4.92 -14.64
CA VAL A 143 -3.78 -5.31 -15.13
C VAL A 143 -3.86 -6.62 -15.92
N THR A 144 -4.67 -6.60 -16.98
CA THR A 144 -4.77 -7.64 -18.01
C THR A 144 -3.88 -7.32 -19.22
N THR A 145 -2.74 -6.65 -19.00
CA THR A 145 -1.77 -6.35 -20.06
C THR A 145 -1.06 -7.65 -20.51
N LYS A 146 -1.18 -7.97 -21.81
CA LYS A 146 -0.46 -9.09 -22.45
C LYS A 146 1.06 -8.92 -22.23
N PRO A 147 1.81 -10.00 -21.95
CA PRO A 147 3.27 -9.91 -21.80
C PRO A 147 3.91 -9.27 -23.04
N PRO A 148 4.92 -8.40 -22.87
CA PRO A 148 5.64 -7.82 -23.99
C PRO A 148 6.20 -8.94 -24.85
N ARG A 149 5.81 -8.97 -26.13
CA ARG A 149 6.45 -9.85 -27.11
C ARG A 149 7.91 -9.40 -27.20
N HIS A 150 8.83 -10.25 -26.76
CA HIS A 150 10.23 -10.13 -27.17
C HIS A 150 10.23 -10.36 -28.68
N THR A 151 10.25 -9.29 -29.46
CA THR A 151 10.72 -9.39 -30.84
C THR A 151 12.23 -9.45 -30.72
N PRO A 152 12.89 -10.58 -31.06
CA PRO A 152 14.34 -10.62 -31.12
C PRO A 152 14.78 -9.55 -32.11
N SER A 153 15.57 -8.59 -31.67
CA SER A 153 16.25 -7.66 -32.56
C SER A 153 17.39 -8.42 -33.26
N ASP A 154 17.00 -9.25 -34.23
CA ASP A 154 17.89 -9.83 -35.24
C ASP A 154 18.14 -8.76 -36.32
N THR A 155 18.99 -7.79 -35.99
CA THR A 155 19.82 -7.12 -37.00
C THR A 155 21.18 -6.89 -36.36
N PRO A 156 22.20 -7.71 -36.71
CA PRO A 156 23.58 -7.40 -36.39
C PRO A 156 23.87 -5.99 -36.90
N VAL A 157 24.31 -5.10 -36.01
CA VAL A 157 24.84 -3.79 -36.41
C VAL A 157 26.06 -4.08 -37.29
N PRO A 158 26.06 -3.72 -38.59
CA PRO A 158 27.27 -3.90 -39.39
C PRO A 158 28.33 -2.98 -38.80
N GLU A 159 29.42 -3.57 -38.30
CA GLU A 159 30.62 -2.81 -37.94
C GLU A 159 31.06 -2.01 -39.17
N SER A 160 30.96 -0.69 -39.07
CA SER A 160 31.57 0.21 -40.04
C SER A 160 33.07 0.14 -39.83
N VAL A 161 33.73 -0.73 -40.58
CA VAL A 161 35.19 -0.74 -40.73
C VAL A 161 35.57 0.57 -41.45
N GLY A 162 36.21 1.46 -40.71
CA GLY A 162 36.82 2.70 -41.19
C GLY A 162 38.05 3.01 -40.38
#